data_AF-A0A7X7MSQ3-F1
#
_entry.id   AF-A0A7X7MSQ3-F1
#
_cell.length_a   1.000
_cell.length_b   1.000
_cell.length_c   1.000
_cell.angle_alpha   90.00
_cell.angle_beta   90.00
_cell.angle_gamma   90.00
#
_symmetry.space_group_name_H-M   'P 1'
#
loop_
_entity.id
_entity.type
_entity.pdbx_description
1 polymer ?
#
loop_
_entity_poly.entity_id
_entity_poly.type
_entity_poly.pdbx_seq_one_letter_code
_entity_poly.pdbx_strand_id
1 'polypeptide(L)'
;DPDFAASRAAVRRAASNLGLWLSPGCLFGAQRQVPKLRQQGYEALDNWMSMAGPVYMQALETRMVELTRQGVGFFKLDGIFGHLNKRDFELRGGRYGLPELPQLGVDKLSSDDVRLNDGVYDEAKIYYLTAGAERLIEMFKKQAAVNPRVFILISNGAWLSPWWLMHVDASWMINAGDAAGGSSRTEELVYRDERYHEFWVRQQAQFPLCAIFNHEPKKLDSREPKAVFRNYLYMHLSRGSGFIELYIKPSRLADYDWDVLAEGLQWAEAVFPTFSRARMHGGNPGAGDVYGYTAWRGQTGYLSVHNPSGETRAYSVTLNRAFGLPPEPAVYHVSSPLEDSTRGLPATVRSGAALTFRLEPREIRVINFSTEPQAWPALKRLQRRTAADFTPEPPPKSVPVGEHPLLGVWRYTLGQAVYTRSFTADGLCRLRQGHTLVWTKPFTVAGERVLVVEGRYRHEVRPDGTLAIEGRYTAERVGE
;
A
#
# COMPACT_ATOMS: atom_id res chain seq x y z
N ASP A 1 -13.83 20.03 4.50
CA ASP A 1 -14.67 18.82 4.46
C ASP A 1 -14.13 17.83 5.48
N PRO A 2 -14.45 18.00 6.77
CA PRO A 2 -13.94 17.15 7.85
C PRO A 2 -14.36 15.69 7.69
N ASP A 3 -15.51 15.43 7.05
CA ASP A 3 -16.11 14.11 6.82
C ASP A 3 -15.72 13.47 5.49
N PHE A 4 -14.78 14.08 4.78
CA PHE A 4 -14.30 13.61 3.47
C PHE A 4 -15.45 13.30 2.49
N ALA A 5 -16.58 14.01 2.58
CA ALA A 5 -17.75 13.81 1.74
C ALA A 5 -17.41 13.88 0.23
N ALA A 6 -16.58 14.85 -0.17
CA ALA A 6 -16.11 15.00 -1.54
C ALA A 6 -15.24 13.82 -1.99
N SER A 7 -14.30 13.37 -1.13
CA SER A 7 -13.45 12.21 -1.41
C SER A 7 -14.27 10.93 -1.50
N ARG A 8 -15.22 10.72 -0.57
CA ARG A 8 -16.16 9.59 -0.59
C ARG A 8 -17.01 9.58 -1.86
N ALA A 9 -17.53 10.74 -2.27
CA ALA A 9 -18.27 10.86 -3.52
C ALA A 9 -17.39 10.52 -4.74
N ALA A 10 -16.13 10.94 -4.74
CA ALA A 10 -15.20 10.66 -5.83
C ALA A 10 -14.86 9.16 -5.95
N VAL A 11 -14.52 8.48 -4.85
CA VAL A 11 -14.17 7.05 -4.90
C VAL A 11 -15.39 6.16 -5.19
N ARG A 12 -16.59 6.54 -4.74
CA ARG A 12 -17.84 5.82 -5.06
C ARG A 12 -18.16 5.83 -6.56
N ARG A 13 -17.82 6.91 -7.29
CA ARG A 13 -17.95 6.94 -8.76
C ARG A 13 -17.06 5.90 -9.45
N ALA A 14 -16.00 5.45 -8.79
CA ALA A 14 -15.11 4.38 -9.24
C ALA A 14 -15.45 3.02 -8.58
N ALA A 15 -16.68 2.84 -8.06
CA ALA A 15 -17.13 1.64 -7.36
C ALA A 15 -16.17 1.18 -6.23
N SER A 16 -15.53 2.15 -5.56
CA SER A 16 -14.51 1.93 -4.54
C SER A 16 -14.87 2.61 -3.22
N ASN A 17 -14.26 2.14 -2.13
CA ASN A 17 -14.43 2.72 -0.80
C ASN A 17 -13.25 3.62 -0.43
N LEU A 18 -13.50 4.65 0.38
CA LEU A 18 -12.44 5.50 0.89
C LEU A 18 -11.67 4.74 1.97
N GLY A 19 -10.35 4.75 1.86
CA GLY A 19 -9.42 4.32 2.90
C GLY A 19 -8.67 5.50 3.49
N LEU A 20 -8.34 5.45 4.78
CA LEU A 20 -7.62 6.51 5.49
C LEU A 20 -6.35 5.98 6.14
N TRP A 21 -5.26 6.73 5.98
CA TRP A 21 -4.07 6.59 6.81
C TRP A 21 -4.17 7.59 7.97
N LEU A 22 -3.84 7.13 9.18
CA LEU A 22 -3.86 7.92 10.39
C LEU A 22 -2.58 7.66 11.18
N SER A 23 -2.07 8.69 11.88
CA SER A 23 -1.06 8.50 12.92
C SER A 23 -1.62 8.86 14.28
N PRO A 24 -2.19 7.90 15.03
CA PRO A 24 -2.81 8.15 16.33
C PRO A 24 -1.88 8.81 17.35
N GLY A 25 -0.62 8.40 17.45
CA GLY A 25 0.34 9.07 18.34
C GLY A 25 0.76 10.48 17.88
N CYS A 26 0.22 11.00 16.76
CA CYS A 26 0.68 12.23 16.09
C CYS A 26 2.16 12.18 15.64
N LEU A 27 2.60 11.04 15.09
CA LEU A 27 3.94 10.89 14.51
C LEU A 27 4.00 11.45 13.08
N PHE A 28 5.14 11.26 12.41
CA PHE A 28 5.32 11.47 10.97
C PHE A 28 4.90 12.88 10.49
N GLY A 29 5.35 13.91 11.21
CA GLY A 29 5.08 15.32 10.90
C GLY A 29 3.84 15.92 11.58
N ALA A 30 3.07 15.10 12.31
CA ALA A 30 1.94 15.58 13.11
C ALA A 30 2.33 16.07 14.52
N GLN A 31 3.60 15.89 14.95
CA GLN A 31 4.10 16.26 16.28
C GLN A 31 3.73 17.69 16.71
N ARG A 32 3.77 18.62 15.76
CA ARG A 32 3.43 20.04 15.96
C ARG A 32 2.00 20.29 16.46
N GLN A 33 1.11 19.30 16.37
CA GLN A 33 -0.26 19.40 16.89
C GLN A 33 -0.35 19.09 18.40
N VAL A 34 0.62 18.36 18.94
CA VAL A 34 0.60 17.88 20.34
C VAL A 34 0.44 19.02 21.36
N PRO A 35 1.15 20.16 21.27
CA PRO A 35 0.94 21.27 22.22
C PRO A 35 -0.48 21.82 22.20
N LYS A 36 -1.10 21.92 21.02
CA LYS A 36 -2.48 22.44 20.86
C LYS A 36 -3.51 21.45 21.40
N LEU A 37 -3.31 20.16 21.16
CA LEU A 37 -4.19 19.11 21.70
C LEU A 37 -4.07 19.03 23.23
N ARG A 38 -2.86 19.18 23.78
CA ARG A 38 -2.64 19.24 25.22
C ARG A 38 -3.34 20.43 25.88
N GLN A 39 -3.32 21.61 25.24
CA GLN A 39 -4.09 22.79 25.70
C GLN A 39 -5.61 22.55 25.70
N GLN A 40 -6.10 21.63 24.88
CA GLN A 40 -7.51 21.20 24.85
C GLN A 40 -7.83 20.13 25.91
N GLY A 41 -6.86 19.73 26.73
CA GLY A 41 -7.04 18.74 27.80
C GLY A 41 -6.78 17.30 27.37
N TYR A 42 -6.32 17.05 26.14
CA TYR A 42 -5.96 15.69 25.71
C TYR A 42 -4.62 15.26 26.32
N GLU A 43 -4.59 14.01 26.78
CA GLU A 43 -3.40 13.43 27.38
C GLU A 43 -2.34 13.14 26.31
N ALA A 44 -1.12 13.57 26.62
CA ALA A 44 0.03 13.41 25.75
C ALA A 44 1.23 12.98 26.58
N LEU A 45 2.13 12.25 25.91
CA LEU A 45 3.53 12.10 26.31
C LEU A 45 4.23 13.47 26.16
N ASP A 46 5.57 13.51 26.21
CA ASP A 46 6.28 14.77 25.96
C ASP A 46 6.12 15.22 24.50
N ASN A 47 6.37 14.29 23.58
CA ASN A 47 6.44 14.55 22.14
C ASN A 47 5.21 14.07 21.36
N TRP A 48 4.44 13.12 21.88
CA TRP A 48 3.39 12.40 21.14
C TRP A 48 2.09 12.35 21.95
N MET A 49 0.98 11.99 21.30
CA MET A 49 -0.27 11.75 22.01
C MET A 49 -0.18 10.44 22.80
N SER A 50 -0.79 10.40 23.99
CA SER A 50 -0.81 9.20 24.82
C SER A 50 -1.86 8.23 24.30
N MET A 51 -1.42 7.03 23.98
CA MET A 51 -2.28 5.96 23.47
C MET A 51 -3.03 5.21 24.58
N ALA A 52 -2.78 5.60 25.83
CA ALA A 52 -3.50 5.12 27.02
C ALA A 52 -4.33 6.22 27.69
N GLY A 53 -4.20 7.47 27.23
CA GLY A 53 -4.96 8.62 27.73
C GLY A 53 -6.45 8.46 27.48
N PRO A 54 -7.31 8.40 28.51
CA PRO A 54 -8.72 8.08 28.32
C PRO A 54 -9.49 9.13 27.51
N VAL A 55 -9.21 10.43 27.70
CA VAL A 55 -9.93 11.49 26.97
C VAL A 55 -9.51 11.50 25.50
N TYR A 56 -8.21 11.43 25.22
CA TYR A 56 -7.70 11.37 23.85
C TYR A 56 -8.18 10.14 23.10
N MET A 57 -8.03 8.95 23.70
CA MET A 57 -8.42 7.69 23.06
C MET A 57 -9.93 7.60 22.83
N GLN A 58 -10.76 8.16 23.73
CA GLN A 58 -12.19 8.23 23.51
C GLN A 58 -12.54 9.15 22.33
N ALA A 59 -11.84 10.27 22.16
CA ALA A 59 -12.03 11.16 21.02
C ALA A 59 -11.62 10.49 19.69
N LEU A 60 -10.48 9.79 19.69
CA LEU A 60 -10.02 9.00 18.54
C LEU A 60 -11.04 7.91 18.17
N GLU A 61 -11.47 7.12 19.16
CA GLU A 61 -12.48 6.07 18.98
C GLU A 61 -13.76 6.64 18.37
N THR A 62 -14.29 7.70 18.97
CA THR A 62 -15.52 8.35 18.50
C THR A 62 -15.39 8.74 17.03
N ARG A 63 -14.28 9.37 16.66
CA ARG A 63 -14.08 9.83 15.28
C ARG A 63 -13.90 8.67 14.30
N MET A 64 -13.15 7.63 14.67
CA MET A 64 -12.96 6.47 13.81
C MET A 64 -14.25 5.68 13.58
N VAL A 65 -15.04 5.47 14.63
CA VAL A 65 -16.34 4.80 14.54
C VAL A 65 -17.31 5.64 13.70
N GLU A 66 -17.32 6.96 13.87
CA GLU A 66 -18.13 7.88 13.05
C GLU A 66 -17.76 7.80 11.56
N LEU A 67 -16.46 7.88 11.23
CA LEU A 67 -15.98 7.75 9.84
C LEU A 67 -16.33 6.37 9.23
N THR A 68 -16.32 5.33 10.06
CA THR A 68 -16.76 3.98 9.65
C THR A 68 -18.26 3.97 9.32
N ARG A 69 -19.12 4.58 10.15
CA ARG A 69 -20.57 4.74 9.86
C ARG A 69 -20.82 5.52 8.57
N GLN A 70 -19.95 6.48 8.29
CA GLN A 70 -19.97 7.28 7.08
C GLN A 70 -19.50 6.50 5.82
N GLY A 71 -18.98 5.27 5.97
CA GLY A 71 -18.61 4.40 4.87
C GLY A 71 -17.12 4.45 4.49
N VAL A 72 -16.24 4.92 5.38
CA VAL A 72 -14.80 4.63 5.26
C VAL A 72 -14.60 3.13 5.51
N GLY A 73 -13.98 2.46 4.54
CA GLY A 73 -13.86 0.99 4.52
C GLY A 73 -12.49 0.45 4.89
N PHE A 74 -11.49 1.32 5.03
CA PHE A 74 -10.11 0.93 5.34
C PHE A 74 -9.44 1.95 6.25
N PHE A 75 -8.69 1.45 7.24
CA PHE A 75 -7.84 2.27 8.10
C PHE A 75 -6.44 1.67 8.20
N LYS A 76 -5.41 2.45 7.84
CA LYS A 76 -4.01 2.18 8.20
C LYS A 76 -3.64 3.06 9.39
N LEU A 77 -3.36 2.44 10.53
CA LEU A 77 -2.91 3.15 11.74
C LEU A 77 -1.40 3.02 11.90
N ASP A 78 -0.72 4.15 11.98
CA ASP A 78 0.73 4.22 11.98
C ASP A 78 1.29 4.91 13.23
N GLY A 79 2.23 4.25 13.90
CA GLY A 79 2.85 4.78 15.12
C GLY A 79 1.92 4.70 16.33
N ILE A 80 1.18 3.60 16.45
CA ILE A 80 0.24 3.34 17.55
C ILE A 80 0.93 3.18 18.91
N PHE A 81 2.25 2.92 18.95
CA PHE A 81 3.04 2.82 20.19
C PHE A 81 4.42 3.46 20.03
N GLY A 82 4.48 4.58 19.31
CA GLY A 82 5.70 5.35 19.12
C GLY A 82 6.42 5.06 17.80
N HIS A 83 7.61 5.65 17.68
CA HIS A 83 8.40 5.65 16.45
C HIS A 83 9.27 4.39 16.38
N LEU A 84 9.50 3.84 15.18
CA LEU A 84 10.28 2.60 14.97
C LEU A 84 11.74 2.63 15.50
N ASN A 85 12.27 3.81 15.81
CA ASN A 85 13.66 4.03 16.23
C ASN A 85 13.76 4.69 17.61
N LYS A 86 12.62 4.87 18.29
CA LYS A 86 12.59 5.50 19.62
C LYS A 86 11.72 4.67 20.53
N ARG A 87 12.23 4.40 21.71
CA ARG A 87 11.44 3.86 22.80
C ARG A 87 10.76 5.02 23.50
N ASP A 88 9.43 5.05 23.45
CA ASP A 88 8.63 6.12 24.01
C ASP A 88 7.37 5.54 24.66
N PHE A 89 7.03 5.97 25.88
CA PHE A 89 5.86 5.51 26.63
C PHE A 89 5.49 6.48 27.76
N GLU A 90 4.27 6.36 28.29
CA GLU A 90 3.81 7.22 29.38
C GLU A 90 4.55 6.93 30.68
N LEU A 91 5.19 7.98 31.22
CA LEU A 91 5.90 7.93 32.51
C LEU A 91 5.05 8.50 33.66
N ARG A 92 4.01 9.30 33.34
CA ARG A 92 3.20 10.07 34.30
C ARG A 92 1.71 9.74 34.16
N GLY A 93 1.42 8.46 34.00
CA GLY A 93 0.08 7.95 33.70
C GLY A 93 -0.79 7.69 34.93
N GLY A 94 -0.25 7.83 36.15
CA GLY A 94 -0.98 7.64 37.40
C GLY A 94 -2.18 8.58 37.52
N ARG A 95 -2.09 9.77 36.91
CA ARG A 95 -3.19 10.75 36.78
C ARG A 95 -4.45 10.20 36.11
N TYR A 96 -4.34 9.09 35.37
CA TYR A 96 -5.48 8.42 34.74
C TYR A 96 -5.43 6.88 34.87
N GLY A 97 -4.74 6.37 35.89
CA GLY A 97 -4.82 4.97 36.29
C GLY A 97 -3.79 4.01 35.68
N LEU A 98 -2.72 4.50 35.04
CA LEU A 98 -1.57 3.64 34.73
C LEU A 98 -0.64 3.51 35.95
N PRO A 99 -0.05 2.33 36.19
CA PRO A 99 1.00 2.19 37.19
C PRO A 99 2.19 3.12 36.90
N GLU A 100 2.70 3.78 37.94
CA GLU A 100 3.93 4.57 37.91
C GLU A 100 5.03 3.85 38.70
N LEU A 101 6.28 3.97 38.25
CA LEU A 101 7.45 3.37 38.91
C LEU A 101 8.44 4.47 39.36
N PRO A 102 8.07 5.35 40.32
CA PRO A 102 8.91 6.46 40.75
C PRO A 102 10.25 6.02 41.34
N GLN A 103 10.35 4.79 41.86
CA GLN A 103 11.61 4.19 42.32
C GLN A 103 12.67 4.07 41.21
N LEU A 104 12.26 4.11 39.94
CA LEU A 104 13.17 4.12 38.79
C LEU A 104 13.62 5.54 38.39
N GLY A 105 13.21 6.57 39.13
CA GLY A 105 13.61 7.96 38.89
C GLY A 105 13.02 8.57 37.60
N VAL A 106 11.88 8.05 37.12
CA VAL A 106 11.25 8.43 35.84
C VAL A 106 10.77 9.89 35.80
N ASP A 107 10.51 10.53 36.95
CA ASP A 107 9.99 11.90 37.04
C ASP A 107 10.91 12.95 36.40
N LYS A 108 12.20 12.63 36.27
CA LYS A 108 13.24 13.50 35.70
C LYS A 108 13.56 13.16 34.24
N LEU A 109 12.89 12.17 33.67
CA LEU A 109 13.11 11.71 32.31
C LEU A 109 12.03 12.28 31.38
N SER A 110 12.40 12.55 30.14
CA SER A 110 11.41 12.69 29.06
C SER A 110 10.95 11.30 28.63
N SER A 111 9.76 11.22 28.03
CA SER A 111 9.14 9.99 27.57
C SER A 111 9.97 9.26 26.50
N ASP A 112 10.89 9.95 25.81
CA ASP A 112 11.82 9.41 24.82
C ASP A 112 13.30 9.39 25.25
N ASP A 113 13.59 9.53 26.55
CA ASP A 113 14.97 9.53 27.06
C ASP A 113 15.70 8.22 26.72
N VAL A 114 16.94 8.32 26.22
CA VAL A 114 17.73 7.15 25.77
C VAL A 114 17.94 6.12 26.88
N ARG A 115 17.95 6.54 28.14
CA ARG A 115 18.08 5.65 29.30
C ARG A 115 16.92 4.67 29.43
N LEU A 116 15.74 5.03 28.90
CA LEU A 116 14.57 4.17 28.91
C LEU A 116 14.77 2.90 28.07
N ASN A 117 15.81 2.80 27.25
CA ASN A 117 16.18 1.57 26.53
C ASN A 117 16.71 0.46 27.44
N ASP A 118 17.09 0.77 28.67
CA ASP A 118 17.47 -0.24 29.65
C ASP A 118 16.27 -1.13 30.03
N GLY A 119 16.53 -2.44 30.19
CA GLY A 119 15.50 -3.44 30.50
C GLY A 119 14.80 -3.20 31.85
N VAL A 120 15.40 -2.44 32.76
CA VAL A 120 14.76 -2.06 34.04
C VAL A 120 13.44 -1.29 33.82
N TYR A 121 13.26 -0.66 32.66
CA TYR A 121 12.04 0.08 32.29
C TYR A 121 11.04 -0.74 31.45
N ASP A 122 11.28 -2.04 31.24
CA ASP A 122 10.39 -2.89 30.42
C ASP A 122 8.99 -3.00 31.03
N GLU A 123 8.89 -3.14 32.34
CA GLU A 123 7.60 -3.25 33.03
C GLU A 123 6.74 -2.00 32.85
N ALA A 124 7.31 -0.81 33.02
CA ALA A 124 6.59 0.46 32.79
C ALA A 124 6.09 0.59 31.35
N LYS A 125 6.92 0.20 30.37
CA LYS A 125 6.51 0.20 28.97
C LYS A 125 5.39 -0.80 28.72
N ILE A 126 5.45 -2.00 29.30
CA ILE A 126 4.42 -3.03 29.16
C ILE A 126 3.07 -2.52 29.69
N TYR A 127 3.03 -1.84 30.83
CA TYR A 127 1.77 -1.24 31.34
C TYR A 127 1.14 -0.27 30.34
N TYR A 128 1.94 0.61 29.74
CA TYR A 128 1.47 1.54 28.72
C TYR A 128 0.97 0.81 27.45
N LEU A 129 1.73 -0.17 26.96
CA LEU A 129 1.36 -0.96 25.79
C LEU A 129 0.06 -1.73 26.01
N THR A 130 -0.11 -2.37 27.18
CA THR A 130 -1.32 -3.11 27.53
C THR A 130 -2.54 -2.20 27.54
N ALA A 131 -2.47 -1.09 28.26
CA ALA A 131 -3.60 -0.17 28.35
C ALA A 131 -3.98 0.44 26.99
N GLY A 132 -2.99 0.80 26.17
CA GLY A 132 -3.27 1.31 24.83
C GLY A 132 -3.80 0.21 23.88
N ALA A 133 -3.32 -1.02 23.99
CA ALA A 133 -3.80 -2.15 23.20
C ALA A 133 -5.27 -2.46 23.51
N GLU A 134 -5.66 -2.49 24.79
CA GLU A 134 -7.05 -2.70 25.20
C GLU A 134 -7.98 -1.62 24.63
N ARG A 135 -7.56 -0.35 24.67
CA ARG A 135 -8.33 0.76 24.08
C ARG A 135 -8.48 0.64 22.57
N LEU A 136 -7.41 0.28 21.86
CA LEU A 136 -7.46 0.01 20.42
C LEU A 136 -8.40 -1.15 20.09
N ILE A 137 -8.34 -2.24 20.86
CA ILE A 137 -9.21 -3.41 20.68
C ILE A 137 -10.68 -3.03 20.84
N GLU A 138 -11.04 -2.28 21.88
CA GLU A 138 -12.42 -1.83 22.09
C GLU A 138 -12.90 -0.90 20.96
N MET A 139 -12.03 -0.02 20.47
CA MET A 139 -12.32 0.80 19.30
C MET A 139 -12.58 -0.05 18.04
N PHE A 140 -11.73 -1.06 17.78
CA PHE A 140 -11.89 -1.95 16.63
C PHE A 140 -13.17 -2.79 16.72
N LYS A 141 -13.52 -3.30 17.91
CA LYS A 141 -14.81 -3.99 18.14
C LYS A 141 -16.00 -3.10 17.82
N LYS A 142 -15.96 -1.82 18.22
CA LYS A 142 -17.02 -0.85 17.91
C LYS A 142 -17.09 -0.52 16.41
N GLN A 143 -15.96 -0.44 15.72
CA GLN A 143 -15.94 -0.30 14.26
C GLN A 143 -16.52 -1.54 13.56
N ALA A 144 -16.15 -2.74 13.99
CA ALA A 144 -16.67 -4.00 13.45
C ALA A 144 -18.20 -4.14 13.67
N ALA A 145 -18.70 -3.68 14.83
CA ALA A 145 -20.14 -3.63 15.10
C ALA A 145 -20.91 -2.69 14.16
N VAL A 146 -20.25 -1.63 13.67
CA VAL A 146 -20.81 -0.72 12.65
C VAL A 146 -20.72 -1.32 11.25
N ASN A 147 -19.56 -1.86 10.90
CA ASN A 147 -19.30 -2.46 9.61
C ASN A 147 -18.29 -3.61 9.76
N PRO A 148 -18.72 -4.88 9.70
CA PRO A 148 -17.84 -6.04 9.86
C PRO A 148 -16.89 -6.24 8.66
N ARG A 149 -17.00 -5.42 7.61
CA ARG A 149 -16.12 -5.41 6.43
C ARG A 149 -15.09 -4.28 6.43
N VAL A 150 -14.99 -3.50 7.51
CA VAL A 150 -13.92 -2.52 7.63
C VAL A 150 -12.58 -3.25 7.72
N PHE A 151 -11.61 -2.85 6.87
CA PHE A 151 -10.28 -3.43 6.88
C PHE A 151 -9.34 -2.58 7.74
N ILE A 152 -8.67 -3.18 8.71
CA ILE A 152 -7.78 -2.50 9.65
C ILE A 152 -6.36 -3.04 9.47
N LEU A 153 -5.44 -2.12 9.20
CA LEU A 153 -4.01 -2.37 9.12
C LEU A 153 -3.30 -1.57 10.21
N ILE A 154 -2.48 -2.25 11.02
CA ILE A 154 -1.62 -1.58 12.00
C ILE A 154 -0.16 -1.60 11.55
N SER A 155 0.53 -0.48 11.78
CA SER A 155 1.90 -0.22 11.37
C SER A 155 2.62 0.56 12.46
N ASN A 156 3.95 0.38 12.56
CA ASN A 156 4.85 1.02 13.51
C ASN A 156 4.42 0.97 14.99
N GLY A 157 5.18 0.23 15.80
CA GLY A 157 4.91 0.04 17.23
C GLY A 157 4.06 -1.20 17.56
N ALA A 158 3.49 -1.88 16.56
CA ALA A 158 2.92 -3.22 16.72
C ALA A 158 4.00 -4.29 16.54
N TRP A 159 4.18 -5.17 17.52
CA TRP A 159 4.96 -6.39 17.32
C TRP A 159 4.16 -7.41 16.50
N LEU A 160 4.84 -8.27 15.72
CA LEU A 160 4.19 -9.30 14.90
C LEU A 160 3.60 -10.42 15.76
N SER A 161 2.44 -10.15 16.37
CA SER A 161 1.66 -11.10 17.16
C SER A 161 0.36 -11.46 16.46
N PRO A 162 0.03 -12.77 16.33
CA PRO A 162 -1.25 -13.22 15.81
C PRO A 162 -2.46 -12.76 16.62
N TRP A 163 -2.27 -12.36 17.89
CA TRP A 163 -3.36 -11.82 18.73
C TRP A 163 -3.98 -10.57 18.12
N TRP A 164 -3.20 -9.77 17.40
CA TRP A 164 -3.74 -8.63 16.66
C TRP A 164 -4.79 -9.05 15.65
N LEU A 165 -4.61 -10.22 15.01
CA LEU A 165 -5.47 -10.69 13.92
C LEU A 165 -6.88 -11.11 14.35
N MET A 166 -7.16 -11.12 15.66
CA MET A 166 -8.53 -11.22 16.16
C MET A 166 -9.32 -9.92 16.01
N HIS A 167 -8.63 -8.79 15.80
CA HIS A 167 -9.20 -7.45 15.81
C HIS A 167 -8.78 -6.59 14.61
N VAL A 168 -7.74 -6.99 13.87
CA VAL A 168 -7.24 -6.32 12.67
C VAL A 168 -6.98 -7.33 11.56
N ASP A 169 -6.87 -6.87 10.32
CA ASP A 169 -6.73 -7.74 9.14
C ASP A 169 -5.27 -7.93 8.71
N ALA A 170 -4.42 -6.93 8.98
CA ALA A 170 -3.01 -7.00 8.61
C ALA A 170 -2.09 -6.21 9.55
N SER A 171 -0.80 -6.57 9.54
CA SER A 171 0.26 -5.85 10.24
C SER A 171 1.45 -5.59 9.31
N TRP A 172 2.05 -4.40 9.43
CA TRP A 172 3.27 -4.06 8.71
C TRP A 172 4.48 -4.81 9.27
N MET A 173 5.33 -5.31 8.37
CA MET A 173 6.53 -6.06 8.72
C MET A 173 7.67 -5.13 9.17
N ILE A 174 7.80 -4.93 10.49
CA ILE A 174 8.64 -3.88 11.10
C ILE A 174 10.15 -3.99 10.83
N ASN A 175 10.67 -5.18 10.51
CA ASN A 175 12.11 -5.39 10.28
C ASN A 175 12.54 -5.15 8.83
N ALA A 176 11.69 -4.54 8.00
CA ALA A 176 11.98 -4.20 6.63
C ALA A 176 11.84 -2.70 6.40
N GLY A 177 12.64 -2.16 5.47
CA GLY A 177 12.41 -0.80 5.00
C GLY A 177 11.09 -0.67 4.24
N ASP A 178 10.55 0.55 4.20
CA ASP A 178 9.39 0.88 3.37
C ASP A 178 9.66 0.47 1.93
N ALA A 179 10.76 0.96 1.35
CA ALA A 179 11.25 0.53 0.06
C ALA A 179 12.18 -0.69 0.20
N ALA A 180 11.99 -1.69 -0.66
CA ALA A 180 12.99 -2.72 -0.87
C ALA A 180 14.28 -2.09 -1.42
N GLY A 181 15.43 -2.48 -0.86
CA GLY A 181 16.75 -2.07 -1.33
C GLY A 181 17.22 -2.93 -2.50
N GLY A 182 18.09 -2.37 -3.35
CA GLY A 182 18.62 -3.04 -4.54
C GLY A 182 18.72 -2.13 -5.75
N SER A 183 19.61 -2.47 -6.68
CA SER A 183 19.82 -1.78 -7.95
C SER A 183 19.02 -2.40 -9.12
N SER A 184 18.44 -3.59 -8.90
CA SER A 184 17.64 -4.33 -9.87
C SER A 184 16.40 -4.93 -9.21
N ARG A 185 15.41 -5.36 -10.01
CA ARG A 185 14.21 -6.04 -9.47
C ARG A 185 14.53 -7.36 -8.79
N THR A 186 15.55 -8.09 -9.25
CA THR A 186 16.02 -9.28 -8.53
C THR A 186 16.57 -8.91 -7.16
N GLU A 187 17.38 -7.86 -7.05
CA GLU A 187 17.92 -7.44 -5.75
C GLU A 187 16.81 -6.93 -4.81
N GLU A 188 15.82 -6.19 -5.33
CA GLU A 188 14.65 -5.77 -4.54
C GLU A 188 13.82 -6.96 -4.04
N LEU A 189 13.58 -7.97 -4.89
CA LEU A 189 12.91 -9.21 -4.50
C LEU A 189 13.72 -9.94 -3.43
N VAL A 190 15.02 -10.14 -3.65
CA VAL A 190 15.92 -10.79 -2.69
C VAL A 190 15.93 -10.07 -1.35
N TYR A 191 16.06 -8.74 -1.33
CA TYR A 191 16.03 -7.94 -0.10
C TYR A 191 14.75 -8.21 0.69
N ARG A 192 13.59 -8.15 0.04
CA ARG A 192 12.31 -8.34 0.73
C ARG A 192 12.14 -9.80 1.14
N ASP A 193 12.36 -10.73 0.23
CA ASP A 193 12.12 -12.15 0.46
C ASP A 193 13.12 -12.74 1.47
N GLU A 194 14.31 -12.17 1.64
CA GLU A 194 15.22 -12.49 2.74
C GLU A 194 14.63 -12.12 4.11
N ARG A 195 13.91 -10.98 4.22
CA ARG A 195 13.18 -10.63 5.46
C ARG A 195 12.04 -11.60 5.75
N TYR A 196 11.36 -12.09 4.71
CA TYR A 196 10.36 -13.16 4.84
C TYR A 196 11.02 -14.47 5.28
N HIS A 197 12.15 -14.86 4.68
CA HIS A 197 12.90 -16.04 5.08
C HIS A 197 13.33 -15.96 6.57
N GLU A 198 13.84 -14.82 6.99
CA GLU A 198 14.25 -14.58 8.38
C GLU A 198 13.09 -14.81 9.35
N PHE A 199 11.91 -14.24 9.10
CA PHE A 199 10.77 -14.42 10.00
C PHE A 199 10.18 -15.84 9.96
N TRP A 200 9.85 -16.36 8.77
CA TRP A 200 9.04 -17.58 8.66
C TRP A 200 9.85 -18.87 8.65
N VAL A 201 11.09 -18.82 8.18
CA VAL A 201 11.95 -20.01 8.07
C VAL A 201 12.92 -20.07 9.25
N ARG A 202 13.65 -18.99 9.53
CA ARG A 202 14.65 -18.98 10.61
C ARG A 202 14.04 -18.80 12.00
N GLN A 203 13.20 -17.78 12.18
CA GLN A 203 12.57 -17.49 13.47
C GLN A 203 11.30 -18.30 13.69
N GLN A 204 10.79 -18.97 12.65
CA GLN A 204 9.55 -19.75 12.69
C GLN A 204 8.38 -18.97 13.28
N ALA A 205 8.28 -17.67 12.93
CA ALA A 205 7.24 -16.78 13.41
C ALA A 205 5.86 -17.37 13.12
N GLN A 206 5.03 -17.49 14.15
CA GLN A 206 3.68 -18.07 14.06
C GLN A 206 2.64 -17.07 13.54
N PHE A 207 3.00 -16.24 12.56
CA PHE A 207 2.13 -15.21 11.98
C PHE A 207 1.74 -15.59 10.55
N PRO A 208 0.48 -15.47 10.11
CA PRO A 208 0.10 -15.86 8.75
C PRO A 208 0.62 -14.86 7.70
N LEU A 209 1.30 -15.36 6.66
CA LEU A 209 1.83 -14.54 5.56
C LEU A 209 0.77 -13.66 4.89
N CYS A 210 -0.47 -14.15 4.82
CA CYS A 210 -1.58 -13.41 4.21
C CYS A 210 -1.98 -12.15 4.99
N ALA A 211 -1.60 -12.02 6.26
CA ALA A 211 -1.90 -10.86 7.07
C ALA A 211 -0.71 -9.88 7.18
N ILE A 212 0.30 -10.03 6.32
CA ILE A 212 1.47 -9.16 6.30
C ILE A 212 1.32 -8.09 5.24
N PHE A 213 1.66 -6.87 5.62
CA PHE A 213 1.73 -5.72 4.74
C PHE A 213 3.18 -5.24 4.55
N ASN A 214 3.48 -4.83 3.32
CA ASN A 214 4.68 -4.10 2.91
C ASN A 214 4.32 -3.13 1.79
N HIS A 215 5.12 -2.07 1.59
CA HIS A 215 4.88 -1.04 0.57
C HIS A 215 5.21 -1.50 -0.87
N GLU A 216 4.50 -2.52 -1.35
CA GLU A 216 4.69 -3.19 -2.62
C GLU A 216 3.37 -3.83 -3.13
N PRO A 217 3.20 -4.04 -4.45
CA PRO A 217 4.17 -3.79 -5.52
C PRO A 217 4.33 -2.30 -5.86
N LYS A 218 5.57 -1.89 -6.17
CA LYS A 218 5.88 -0.55 -6.69
C LYS A 218 6.28 -0.58 -8.18
N LYS A 219 5.99 0.48 -8.92
CA LYS A 219 6.55 0.73 -10.27
C LYS A 219 7.66 1.78 -10.18
N LEU A 220 8.80 1.55 -10.87
CA LEU A 220 9.89 2.52 -10.90
C LEU A 220 9.52 3.75 -11.74
N ASP A 221 9.33 3.54 -13.05
CA ASP A 221 8.84 4.52 -14.02
C ASP A 221 8.40 3.85 -15.32
N SER A 222 7.95 4.65 -16.29
CA SER A 222 7.40 4.22 -17.56
C SER A 222 8.41 3.58 -18.52
N ARG A 223 9.71 3.65 -18.23
CA ARG A 223 10.80 3.06 -19.04
C ARG A 223 11.18 1.67 -18.58
N GLU A 224 10.80 1.25 -17.36
CA GLU A 224 11.10 -0.10 -16.90
C GLU A 224 10.39 -1.13 -17.81
N PRO A 225 11.11 -2.10 -18.38
CA PRO A 225 10.55 -3.03 -19.36
C PRO A 225 9.35 -3.81 -18.84
N LYS A 226 8.33 -3.97 -19.70
CA LYS A 226 7.09 -4.73 -19.42
C LYS A 226 7.34 -6.09 -18.78
N ALA A 227 8.27 -6.88 -19.32
CA ALA A 227 8.60 -8.21 -18.82
C ALA A 227 9.24 -8.20 -17.42
N VAL A 228 10.08 -7.20 -17.14
CA VAL A 228 10.73 -7.03 -15.83
C VAL A 228 9.69 -6.69 -14.77
N PHE A 229 8.81 -5.73 -15.05
CA PHE A 229 7.74 -5.34 -14.12
C PHE A 229 6.76 -6.50 -13.88
N ARG A 230 6.39 -7.25 -14.93
CA ARG A 230 5.55 -8.44 -14.82
C ARG A 230 6.15 -9.50 -13.90
N ASN A 231 7.39 -9.89 -14.13
CA ASN A 231 8.03 -10.92 -13.33
C ASN A 231 8.13 -10.50 -11.85
N TYR A 232 8.49 -9.23 -11.59
CA TYR A 232 8.46 -8.65 -10.25
C TYR A 232 7.06 -8.72 -9.63
N LEU A 233 6.02 -8.30 -10.36
CA LEU A 233 4.65 -8.26 -9.87
C LEU A 233 4.14 -9.65 -9.51
N TYR A 234 4.32 -10.65 -10.38
CA TYR A 234 3.88 -12.02 -10.12
C TYR A 234 4.63 -12.65 -8.94
N MET A 235 5.95 -12.46 -8.85
CA MET A 235 6.72 -12.96 -7.72
C MET A 235 6.28 -12.29 -6.41
N HIS A 236 6.06 -10.97 -6.42
CA HIS A 236 5.52 -10.24 -5.28
C HIS A 236 4.15 -10.78 -4.85
N LEU A 237 3.20 -10.88 -5.78
CA LEU A 237 1.83 -11.35 -5.49
C LEU A 237 1.82 -12.80 -4.98
N SER A 238 2.79 -13.61 -5.42
CA SER A 238 2.92 -15.01 -4.98
C SER A 238 3.26 -15.17 -3.50
N ARG A 239 3.71 -14.11 -2.80
CA ARG A 239 3.83 -14.09 -1.34
C ARG A 239 2.52 -14.41 -0.64
N GLY A 240 1.40 -14.18 -1.32
CA GLY A 240 0.07 -14.49 -0.83
C GLY A 240 -0.43 -13.51 0.24
N SER A 241 -0.01 -12.23 0.18
CA SER A 241 -0.57 -11.20 1.05
C SER A 241 -2.03 -10.92 0.68
N GLY A 242 -2.90 -10.88 1.68
CA GLY A 242 -4.31 -10.55 1.53
C GLY A 242 -4.56 -9.07 1.27
N PHE A 243 -3.60 -8.20 1.64
CA PHE A 243 -3.63 -6.77 1.34
C PHE A 243 -2.61 -6.44 0.25
N ILE A 244 -3.11 -6.17 -0.94
CA ILE A 244 -2.27 -5.79 -2.08
C ILE A 244 -2.31 -4.26 -2.21
N GLU A 245 -1.22 -3.59 -1.86
CA GLU A 245 -1.09 -2.14 -2.05
C GLU A 245 -0.57 -1.82 -3.44
N LEU A 246 -1.37 -1.16 -4.26
CA LEU A 246 -0.86 -0.55 -5.49
C LEU A 246 -0.10 0.73 -5.16
N TYR A 247 1.18 0.60 -4.75
CA TYR A 247 2.06 1.72 -4.44
C TYR A 247 2.62 2.35 -5.74
N ILE A 248 1.70 2.91 -6.53
CA ILE A 248 1.96 3.42 -7.87
C ILE A 248 1.62 4.91 -7.98
N LYS A 249 2.29 5.58 -8.91
CA LYS A 249 1.98 6.94 -9.32
C LYS A 249 1.44 6.85 -10.76
N PRO A 250 0.13 7.09 -11.01
CA PRO A 250 -0.44 6.92 -12.35
C PRO A 250 0.33 7.67 -13.45
N SER A 251 0.83 8.88 -13.17
CA SER A 251 1.64 9.66 -14.11
C SER A 251 3.04 9.10 -14.42
N ARG A 252 3.44 8.02 -13.75
CA ARG A 252 4.70 7.30 -13.95
C ARG A 252 4.48 5.95 -14.63
N LEU A 253 3.24 5.60 -14.96
CA LEU A 253 2.91 4.38 -15.69
C LEU A 253 2.93 4.65 -17.20
N ALA A 254 3.46 3.69 -17.96
CA ALA A 254 3.18 3.56 -19.38
C ALA A 254 1.82 2.89 -19.59
N ASP A 255 1.24 3.03 -20.78
CA ASP A 255 -0.08 2.45 -21.10
C ASP A 255 -0.12 0.94 -20.81
N TYR A 256 0.94 0.20 -21.19
CA TYR A 256 1.04 -1.24 -20.96
C TYR A 256 1.22 -1.66 -19.50
N ASP A 257 1.60 -0.75 -18.60
CA ASP A 257 1.74 -1.09 -17.18
C ASP A 257 0.37 -1.40 -16.56
N TRP A 258 -0.69 -0.80 -17.08
CA TRP A 258 -2.06 -1.11 -16.68
C TRP A 258 -2.45 -2.54 -17.04
N ASP A 259 -2.00 -3.05 -18.19
CA ASP A 259 -2.22 -4.45 -18.57
C ASP A 259 -1.46 -5.40 -17.64
N VAL A 260 -0.20 -5.07 -17.31
CA VAL A 260 0.62 -5.86 -16.38
C VAL A 260 -0.02 -5.90 -14.98
N LEU A 261 -0.50 -4.75 -14.49
CA LEU A 261 -1.24 -4.67 -13.23
C LEU A 261 -2.53 -5.49 -13.30
N ALA A 262 -3.32 -5.34 -14.37
CA ALA A 262 -4.59 -6.05 -14.53
C ALA A 262 -4.40 -7.57 -14.58
N GLU A 263 -3.43 -8.09 -15.32
CA GLU A 263 -3.19 -9.53 -15.38
C GLU A 263 -2.70 -10.09 -14.03
N GLY A 264 -1.82 -9.36 -13.32
CA GLY A 264 -1.33 -9.77 -12.00
C GLY A 264 -2.45 -9.79 -10.97
N LEU A 265 -3.27 -8.75 -10.92
CA LEU A 265 -4.40 -8.65 -9.99
C LEU A 265 -5.49 -9.69 -10.28
N GLN A 266 -5.81 -9.95 -11.55
CA GLN A 266 -6.75 -11.02 -11.92
C GLN A 266 -6.21 -12.41 -11.58
N TRP A 267 -4.90 -12.63 -11.73
CA TRP A 267 -4.27 -13.86 -11.25
C TRP A 267 -4.39 -13.97 -9.73
N ALA A 268 -4.02 -12.92 -9.00
CA ALA A 268 -4.09 -12.89 -7.53
C ALA A 268 -5.52 -13.13 -7.04
N GLU A 269 -6.53 -12.52 -7.67
CA GLU A 269 -7.95 -12.77 -7.39
C GLU A 269 -8.32 -14.25 -7.57
N ALA A 270 -7.91 -14.86 -8.69
CA ALA A 270 -8.19 -16.26 -8.98
C ALA A 270 -7.56 -17.23 -7.96
N VAL A 271 -6.37 -16.93 -7.45
CA VAL A 271 -5.68 -17.75 -6.45
C VAL A 271 -5.91 -17.29 -5.00
N PHE A 272 -6.58 -16.16 -4.78
CA PHE A 272 -6.80 -15.55 -3.47
C PHE A 272 -7.34 -16.51 -2.41
N PRO A 273 -8.28 -17.44 -2.72
CA PRO A 273 -8.76 -18.41 -1.74
C PRO A 273 -7.65 -19.26 -1.09
N THR A 274 -6.51 -19.42 -1.77
CA THR A 274 -5.35 -20.18 -1.30
C THR A 274 -4.42 -19.37 -0.39
N PHE A 275 -4.42 -18.03 -0.46
CA PHE A 275 -3.45 -17.15 0.22
C PHE A 275 -3.36 -17.36 1.73
N SER A 276 -4.49 -17.68 2.38
CA SER A 276 -4.54 -18.05 3.80
C SER A 276 -3.62 -19.23 4.20
N ARG A 277 -3.14 -20.01 3.22
CA ARG A 277 -2.22 -21.14 3.41
C ARG A 277 -0.88 -20.95 2.68
N ALA A 278 -0.59 -19.72 2.25
CA ALA A 278 0.68 -19.37 1.62
C ALA A 278 1.85 -19.65 2.57
N ARG A 279 2.95 -20.14 2.00
CA ARG A 279 4.21 -20.41 2.69
C ARG A 279 5.38 -20.23 1.73
N MET A 280 6.54 -19.91 2.30
CA MET A 280 7.80 -19.89 1.57
C MET A 280 8.37 -21.31 1.43
N HIS A 281 9.11 -21.57 0.35
CA HIS A 281 9.90 -22.79 0.17
C HIS A 281 11.24 -22.50 -0.52
N GLY A 282 12.13 -23.49 -0.54
CA GLY A 282 13.47 -23.37 -1.11
C GLY A 282 14.49 -22.87 -0.09
N GLY A 283 15.56 -22.25 -0.58
CA GLY A 283 16.68 -21.78 0.24
C GLY A 283 16.57 -20.31 0.66
N ASN A 284 17.69 -19.75 1.09
CA ASN A 284 17.78 -18.36 1.55
C ASN A 284 18.00 -17.40 0.37
N PRO A 285 17.06 -16.46 0.09
CA PRO A 285 17.23 -15.47 -0.98
C PRO A 285 18.51 -14.65 -0.84
N GLY A 286 18.89 -14.27 0.39
CA GLY A 286 20.09 -13.49 0.68
C GLY A 286 21.40 -14.23 0.38
N ALA A 287 21.36 -15.56 0.32
CA ALA A 287 22.48 -16.40 -0.10
C ALA A 287 22.51 -16.65 -1.62
N GLY A 288 21.51 -16.16 -2.36
CA GLY A 288 21.35 -16.42 -3.79
C GLY A 288 20.75 -17.79 -4.11
N ASP A 289 20.16 -18.48 -3.13
CA ASP A 289 19.52 -19.78 -3.32
C ASP A 289 18.22 -19.65 -4.12
N VAL A 290 17.83 -20.72 -4.82
CA VAL A 290 16.50 -20.81 -5.42
C VAL A 290 15.44 -20.89 -4.33
N TYR A 291 14.42 -20.04 -4.44
CA TYR A 291 13.34 -19.94 -3.46
C TYR A 291 12.00 -19.66 -4.14
N GLY A 292 10.92 -19.69 -3.37
CA GLY A 292 9.61 -19.35 -3.89
C GLY A 292 8.50 -19.37 -2.85
N TYR A 293 7.27 -19.27 -3.33
CA TYR A 293 6.07 -19.32 -2.51
C TYR A 293 5.08 -20.33 -3.08
N THR A 294 4.33 -20.96 -2.18
CA THR A 294 3.29 -21.90 -2.55
C THR A 294 2.08 -21.76 -1.64
N ALA A 295 0.89 -21.96 -2.21
CA ALA A 295 -0.35 -21.97 -1.44
C ALA A 295 -1.34 -22.95 -2.07
N TRP A 296 -2.09 -23.64 -1.23
CA TRP A 296 -3.01 -24.70 -1.65
C TRP A 296 -4.28 -24.70 -0.80
N ARG A 297 -5.43 -24.88 -1.43
CA ARG A 297 -6.71 -25.07 -0.75
C ARG A 297 -7.64 -25.93 -1.60
N GLY A 298 -8.04 -27.08 -1.06
CA GLY A 298 -8.92 -28.01 -1.76
C GLY A 298 -8.35 -28.42 -3.12
N GLN A 299 -9.09 -28.14 -4.18
CA GLN A 299 -8.76 -28.58 -5.54
C GLN A 299 -7.75 -27.68 -6.27
N THR A 300 -7.33 -26.55 -5.68
CA THR A 300 -6.46 -25.58 -6.35
C THR A 300 -5.21 -25.23 -5.54
N GLY A 301 -4.17 -24.83 -6.27
CA GLY A 301 -2.95 -24.28 -5.68
C GLY A 301 -2.05 -23.58 -6.68
N TYR A 302 -1.00 -22.96 -6.17
CA TYR A 302 0.05 -22.38 -7.00
C TYR A 302 1.42 -22.58 -6.37
N LEU A 303 2.43 -22.40 -7.22
CA LEU A 303 3.84 -22.38 -6.92
C LEU A 303 4.50 -21.27 -7.71
N SER A 304 5.23 -20.37 -7.06
CA SER A 304 6.23 -19.53 -7.70
C SER A 304 7.63 -20.05 -7.40
N VAL A 305 8.56 -19.84 -8.32
CA VAL A 305 9.98 -20.14 -8.08
C VAL A 305 10.85 -19.07 -8.73
N HIS A 306 11.82 -18.56 -7.98
CA HIS A 306 12.79 -17.59 -8.43
C HIS A 306 14.21 -18.12 -8.26
N ASN A 307 14.99 -18.07 -9.35
CA ASN A 307 16.44 -18.23 -9.30
C ASN A 307 17.08 -16.84 -9.24
N PRO A 308 17.50 -16.35 -8.06
CA PRO A 308 18.11 -15.03 -7.98
C PRO A 308 19.56 -15.02 -8.49
N SER A 309 20.19 -16.17 -8.75
CA SER A 309 21.61 -16.23 -9.15
C SER A 309 21.84 -15.83 -10.61
N GLY A 310 23.11 -15.55 -10.94
CA GLY A 310 23.57 -15.32 -12.32
C GLY A 310 23.82 -16.59 -13.12
N GLU A 311 23.50 -17.76 -12.58
CA GLU A 311 23.80 -19.06 -13.15
C GLU A 311 22.53 -19.89 -13.32
N THR A 312 22.53 -20.83 -14.28
CA THR A 312 21.45 -21.80 -14.39
C THR A 312 21.46 -22.74 -13.18
N ARG A 313 20.30 -22.94 -12.53
CA ARG A 313 20.15 -23.80 -11.35
C ARG A 313 19.11 -24.89 -11.58
N ALA A 314 19.37 -26.08 -11.05
CA ALA A 314 18.36 -27.12 -10.92
C ALA A 314 17.71 -27.01 -9.53
N TYR A 315 16.39 -27.13 -9.47
CA TYR A 315 15.64 -27.06 -8.23
C TYR A 315 14.52 -28.09 -8.24
N SER A 316 14.28 -28.77 -7.12
CA SER A 316 13.23 -29.79 -7.03
C SER A 316 12.35 -29.60 -5.80
N VAL A 317 11.06 -29.90 -5.94
CA VAL A 317 10.09 -29.91 -4.84
C VAL A 317 9.25 -31.18 -4.89
N THR A 318 8.80 -31.64 -3.74
CA THR A 318 7.83 -32.74 -3.66
C THR A 318 6.45 -32.16 -3.32
N LEU A 319 5.45 -32.45 -4.15
CA LEU A 319 4.08 -31.97 -3.94
C LEU A 319 3.39 -32.76 -2.82
N ASN A 320 3.75 -32.49 -1.57
CA ASN A 320 3.23 -33.19 -0.40
C ASN A 320 2.70 -32.23 0.68
N ARG A 321 2.30 -32.77 1.84
CA ARG A 321 1.77 -31.97 2.96
C ARG A 321 2.78 -30.93 3.50
N ALA A 322 4.09 -31.23 3.50
CA ALA A 322 5.11 -30.27 3.91
C ALA A 322 5.13 -29.05 2.96
N PHE A 323 4.92 -29.31 1.67
CA PHE A 323 4.75 -28.28 0.63
C PHE A 323 3.38 -27.58 0.65
N GLY A 324 2.49 -27.97 1.57
CA GLY A 324 1.21 -27.30 1.82
C GLY A 324 -0.01 -27.93 1.16
N LEU A 325 0.15 -29.01 0.39
CA LEU A 325 -0.97 -29.68 -0.26
C LEU A 325 -1.99 -30.23 0.76
N PRO A 326 -3.28 -30.36 0.37
CA PRO A 326 -4.27 -31.09 1.13
C PRO A 326 -3.87 -32.56 1.34
N PRO A 327 -4.37 -33.21 2.41
CA PRO A 327 -4.06 -34.61 2.68
C PRO A 327 -4.69 -35.58 1.67
N GLU A 328 -5.79 -35.22 1.02
CA GLU A 328 -6.46 -36.05 0.03
C GLU A 328 -5.60 -36.17 -1.25
N PRO A 329 -5.27 -37.39 -1.71
CA PRO A 329 -4.58 -37.59 -2.97
C PRO A 329 -5.40 -37.07 -4.15
N ALA A 330 -4.76 -36.34 -5.06
CA ALA A 330 -5.38 -35.81 -6.26
C ALA A 330 -4.41 -35.84 -7.45
N VAL A 331 -4.97 -35.70 -8.65
CA VAL A 331 -4.23 -35.38 -9.87
C VAL A 331 -4.56 -33.95 -10.24
N TYR A 332 -3.54 -33.14 -10.49
CA TYR A 332 -3.66 -31.74 -10.84
C TYR A 332 -3.21 -31.52 -12.28
N HIS A 333 -3.99 -30.76 -13.03
CA HIS A 333 -3.59 -30.13 -14.27
C HIS A 333 -2.62 -28.98 -13.99
N VAL A 334 -1.51 -28.96 -14.73
CA VAL A 334 -0.47 -27.95 -14.62
C VAL A 334 -0.72 -26.85 -15.65
N SER A 335 -0.83 -25.61 -15.20
CA SER A 335 -1.02 -24.45 -16.07
C SER A 335 -0.20 -23.26 -15.59
N SER A 336 -0.17 -22.20 -16.39
CA SER A 336 0.41 -20.92 -15.98
C SER A 336 -0.24 -19.78 -16.76
N PRO A 337 -0.44 -18.61 -16.13
CA PRO A 337 -0.74 -17.39 -16.85
C PRO A 337 0.46 -16.88 -17.64
N LEU A 338 1.68 -17.07 -17.14
CA LEU A 338 2.94 -16.66 -17.76
C LEU A 338 3.39 -17.67 -18.82
N GLU A 339 3.77 -17.18 -20.01
CA GLU A 339 4.40 -17.99 -21.05
C GLU A 339 5.69 -18.65 -20.53
N ASP A 340 6.00 -19.84 -21.04
CA ASP A 340 7.16 -20.68 -20.70
C ASP A 340 7.32 -21.13 -19.24
N SER A 341 6.48 -20.67 -18.31
CA SER A 341 6.56 -21.08 -16.89
C SER A 341 6.22 -22.54 -16.64
N THR A 342 5.63 -23.26 -17.61
CA THR A 342 5.41 -24.72 -17.55
C THR A 342 6.42 -25.53 -18.36
N ARG A 343 7.45 -24.89 -18.93
CA ARG A 343 8.50 -25.56 -19.72
C ARG A 343 9.14 -26.72 -18.95
N GLY A 344 9.18 -27.90 -19.58
CA GLY A 344 9.75 -29.11 -19.00
C GLY A 344 8.94 -29.76 -17.87
N LEU A 345 7.71 -29.29 -17.61
CA LEU A 345 6.80 -29.91 -16.64
C LEU A 345 5.79 -30.81 -17.35
N PRO A 346 5.29 -31.87 -16.68
CA PRO A 346 4.21 -32.68 -17.23
C PRO A 346 2.90 -31.89 -17.25
N ALA A 347 1.99 -32.24 -18.17
CA ALA A 347 0.67 -31.60 -18.27
C ALA A 347 -0.22 -31.88 -17.03
N THR A 348 0.01 -33.01 -16.36
CA THR A 348 -0.64 -33.37 -15.10
C THR A 348 0.38 -33.93 -14.11
N VAL A 349 0.10 -33.77 -12.82
CA VAL A 349 0.94 -34.26 -11.73
C VAL A 349 0.08 -34.79 -10.59
N ARG A 350 0.51 -35.87 -9.94
CA ARG A 350 -0.17 -36.45 -8.78
C ARG A 350 0.41 -35.91 -7.48
N SER A 351 -0.42 -35.77 -6.44
CA SER A 351 0.07 -35.58 -5.07
C SER A 351 1.16 -36.61 -4.73
N GLY A 352 2.23 -36.15 -4.10
CA GLY A 352 3.43 -36.92 -3.75
C GLY A 352 4.53 -36.93 -4.81
N ALA A 353 4.25 -36.50 -6.05
CA ALA A 353 5.27 -36.47 -7.10
C ALA A 353 6.34 -35.39 -6.84
N ALA A 354 7.56 -35.66 -7.32
CA ALA A 354 8.61 -34.67 -7.40
C ALA A 354 8.49 -33.87 -8.71
N LEU A 355 8.62 -32.55 -8.63
CA LEU A 355 8.76 -31.65 -9.78
C LEU A 355 10.17 -31.08 -9.77
N THR A 356 10.84 -31.16 -10.92
CA THR A 356 12.19 -30.62 -11.12
C THR A 356 12.15 -29.49 -12.15
N PHE A 357 12.81 -28.39 -11.82
CA PHE A 357 12.93 -27.19 -12.61
C PHE A 357 14.39 -27.01 -13.01
N ARG A 358 14.63 -26.73 -14.30
CA ARG A 358 15.86 -26.08 -14.76
C ARG A 358 15.54 -24.60 -14.93
N LEU A 359 16.18 -23.77 -14.12
CA LEU A 359 15.93 -22.34 -14.03
C LEU A 359 17.10 -21.56 -14.60
N GLU A 360 16.83 -20.69 -15.57
CA GLU A 360 17.83 -19.78 -16.12
C GLU A 360 18.22 -18.68 -15.11
N PRO A 361 19.35 -17.98 -15.33
CA PRO A 361 19.74 -16.86 -14.49
C PRO A 361 18.61 -15.85 -14.33
N ARG A 362 18.33 -15.43 -13.09
CA ARG A 362 17.29 -14.44 -12.75
C ARG A 362 15.85 -14.86 -13.10
N GLU A 363 15.61 -16.11 -13.50
CA GLU A 363 14.29 -16.57 -13.95
C GLU A 363 13.27 -16.59 -12.80
N ILE A 364 12.03 -16.24 -13.13
CA ILE A 364 10.85 -16.39 -12.28
C ILE A 364 9.85 -17.24 -13.05
N ARG A 365 9.30 -18.27 -12.41
CA ARG A 365 8.20 -19.08 -12.96
C ARG A 365 7.04 -19.10 -11.99
N VAL A 366 5.82 -19.03 -12.51
CA VAL A 366 4.58 -19.22 -11.74
C VAL A 366 3.80 -20.37 -12.35
N ILE A 367 3.38 -21.31 -11.52
CA ILE A 367 2.73 -22.55 -11.92
C ILE A 367 1.46 -22.67 -11.09
N ASN A 368 0.35 -22.94 -11.77
CA ASN A 368 -0.96 -23.17 -11.19
C ASN A 368 -1.35 -24.64 -11.31
N PHE A 369 -2.05 -25.12 -10.30
CA PHE A 369 -2.52 -26.49 -10.17
C PHE A 369 -4.02 -26.48 -9.89
N SER A 370 -4.77 -27.31 -10.62
CA SER A 370 -6.20 -27.48 -10.44
C SER A 370 -6.59 -28.91 -10.77
N THR A 371 -7.54 -29.51 -10.04
CA THR A 371 -8.05 -30.85 -10.39
C THR A 371 -8.86 -30.86 -11.69
N GLU A 372 -9.37 -29.69 -12.10
CA GLU A 372 -9.98 -29.46 -13.40
C GLU A 372 -9.04 -28.66 -14.31
N PRO A 373 -9.03 -28.89 -15.64
CA PRO A 373 -8.25 -28.08 -16.57
C PRO A 373 -8.57 -26.59 -16.44
N GLN A 374 -7.54 -25.78 -16.18
CA GLN A 374 -7.65 -24.33 -16.10
C GLN A 374 -6.78 -23.66 -17.15
N ALA A 375 -7.40 -22.79 -17.95
CA ALA A 375 -6.70 -21.95 -18.92
C ALA A 375 -6.72 -20.48 -18.48
N TRP A 376 -5.82 -19.69 -19.05
CA TRP A 376 -5.63 -18.26 -18.71
C TRP A 376 -5.76 -17.34 -19.94
N PRO A 377 -6.79 -17.49 -20.81
CA PRO A 377 -6.84 -16.78 -22.09
C PRO A 377 -6.94 -15.26 -21.93
N ALA A 378 -7.65 -14.77 -20.90
CA ALA A 378 -7.75 -13.35 -20.63
C ALA A 378 -6.39 -12.73 -20.26
N LEU A 379 -5.67 -13.38 -19.34
CA LEU A 379 -4.36 -12.92 -18.87
C LEU A 379 -3.31 -13.02 -20.00
N LYS A 380 -3.32 -14.12 -20.76
CA LYS A 380 -2.43 -14.28 -21.93
C LYS A 380 -2.69 -13.23 -23.02
N ARG A 381 -3.95 -12.81 -23.21
CA ARG A 381 -4.28 -11.71 -24.13
C ARG A 381 -3.67 -10.38 -23.66
N LEU A 382 -3.80 -10.03 -22.36
CA LEU A 382 -3.19 -8.82 -21.79
C LEU A 382 -1.66 -8.80 -21.99
N GLN A 383 -1.02 -9.97 -21.92
CA GLN A 383 0.42 -10.07 -22.14
C GLN A 383 0.85 -9.66 -23.55
N ARG A 384 0.02 -9.99 -24.55
CA ARG A 384 0.28 -9.76 -25.98
C ARG A 384 -0.16 -8.38 -26.48
N ARG A 385 -0.94 -7.62 -25.69
CA ARG A 385 -1.34 -6.26 -26.04
C ARG A 385 -0.11 -5.35 -26.21
N THR A 386 -0.21 -4.53 -27.24
CA THR A 386 0.75 -3.54 -27.73
C THR A 386 0.17 -2.13 -27.58
N ALA A 387 0.97 -1.10 -27.88
CA ALA A 387 0.49 0.29 -27.90
C ALA A 387 -0.74 0.50 -28.82
N ALA A 388 -0.86 -0.28 -29.90
CA ALA A 388 -2.00 -0.19 -30.83
C ALA A 388 -3.32 -0.69 -30.23
N ASP A 389 -3.26 -1.52 -29.18
CA ASP A 389 -4.45 -2.04 -28.50
C ASP A 389 -5.01 -1.05 -27.45
N PHE A 390 -4.32 0.06 -27.21
CA PHE A 390 -4.79 1.11 -26.31
C PHE A 390 -5.65 2.08 -27.08
N THR A 391 -6.92 2.17 -26.67
CA THR A 391 -7.78 3.28 -27.09
C THR A 391 -7.38 4.47 -26.23
N PRO A 392 -6.79 5.54 -26.81
CA PRO A 392 -6.52 6.75 -26.04
C PRO A 392 -7.83 7.26 -25.44
N GLU A 393 -7.76 7.86 -24.25
CA GLU A 393 -8.94 8.54 -23.70
C GLU A 393 -9.49 9.49 -24.76
N PRO A 394 -10.81 9.49 -24.98
CA PRO A 394 -11.40 10.44 -25.91
C PRO A 394 -10.99 11.85 -25.49
N PRO A 395 -10.67 12.74 -26.44
CA PRO A 395 -10.27 14.09 -26.11
C PRO A 395 -11.34 14.73 -25.22
N PRO A 396 -10.94 15.56 -24.24
CA PRO A 396 -11.89 16.19 -23.33
C PRO A 396 -12.96 16.91 -24.15
N LYS A 397 -14.23 16.72 -23.77
CA LYS A 397 -15.36 17.28 -24.48
C LYS A 397 -15.24 18.80 -24.53
N SER A 398 -15.02 19.32 -25.72
CA SER A 398 -15.09 20.76 -26.01
C SER A 398 -16.53 21.22 -25.81
N VAL A 399 -16.71 22.23 -24.97
CA VAL A 399 -17.97 22.95 -24.81
C VAL A 399 -17.66 24.41 -25.04
N PRO A 400 -18.03 24.97 -26.20
CA PRO A 400 -17.71 26.35 -26.51
C PRO A 400 -18.17 27.31 -25.43
N VAL A 401 -17.31 28.28 -25.16
CA VAL A 401 -17.54 29.36 -24.22
C VAL A 401 -17.48 30.65 -25.02
N GLY A 402 -18.43 31.54 -24.75
CA GLY A 402 -18.38 32.90 -25.29
C GLY A 402 -17.15 33.65 -24.78
N GLU A 403 -17.08 34.94 -25.09
CA GLU A 403 -16.00 35.79 -24.58
C GLU A 403 -15.93 35.73 -23.05
N HIS A 404 -14.72 35.51 -22.53
CA HIS A 404 -14.47 35.48 -21.11
C HIS A 404 -13.12 36.13 -20.80
N PRO A 405 -12.99 36.97 -19.75
CA PRO A 405 -11.73 37.62 -19.38
C PRO A 405 -10.54 36.69 -19.07
N LEU A 406 -10.79 35.38 -18.96
CA LEU A 406 -9.76 34.37 -18.69
C LEU A 406 -9.24 33.71 -19.97
N LEU A 407 -9.92 33.87 -21.12
CA LEU A 407 -9.46 33.33 -22.40
C LEU A 407 -8.10 33.93 -22.77
N GLY A 408 -7.13 33.08 -23.09
CA GLY A 408 -5.74 33.47 -23.31
C GLY A 408 -4.76 32.63 -22.50
N VAL A 409 -3.49 33.02 -22.55
CA VAL A 409 -2.39 32.30 -21.89
C VAL A 409 -1.95 33.04 -20.63
N TRP A 410 -1.84 32.30 -19.53
CA TRP A 410 -1.43 32.80 -18.22
C TRP A 410 -0.18 32.07 -17.77
N ARG A 411 0.84 32.80 -17.31
CA ARG A 411 2.15 32.26 -16.91
C ARG A 411 2.37 32.42 -15.41
N TYR A 412 2.89 31.37 -14.77
CA TYR A 412 3.32 31.41 -13.38
C TYR A 412 4.58 30.55 -13.18
N THR A 413 5.30 30.80 -12.09
CA THR A 413 6.49 30.04 -11.72
C THR A 413 6.25 29.24 -10.44
N LEU A 414 6.87 28.06 -10.35
CA LEU A 414 6.93 27.25 -9.14
C LEU A 414 8.35 26.73 -8.97
N GLY A 415 9.08 27.30 -8.02
CA GLY A 415 10.53 27.12 -7.93
C GLY A 415 11.21 27.65 -9.19
N GLN A 416 12.03 26.81 -9.85
CA GLN A 416 12.70 27.14 -11.11
C GLN A 416 11.89 26.80 -12.36
N ALA A 417 10.72 26.15 -12.22
CA ALA A 417 9.91 25.74 -13.36
C ALA A 417 8.88 26.81 -13.75
N VAL A 418 8.76 27.04 -15.07
CA VAL A 418 7.76 27.94 -15.66
C VAL A 418 6.58 27.13 -16.19
N TYR A 419 5.38 27.55 -15.82
CA TYR A 419 4.13 26.94 -16.24
C TYR A 419 3.24 27.92 -16.98
N THR A 420 2.43 27.41 -17.92
CA THR A 420 1.36 28.18 -18.56
C THR A 420 0.01 27.47 -18.49
N ARG A 421 -1.06 28.25 -18.30
CA ARG A 421 -2.46 27.85 -18.43
C ARG A 421 -3.05 28.58 -19.63
N SER A 422 -3.44 27.85 -20.68
CA SER A 422 -4.12 28.42 -21.84
C SER A 422 -5.60 28.06 -21.79
N PHE A 423 -6.47 29.05 -21.66
CA PHE A 423 -7.92 28.88 -21.77
C PHE A 423 -8.36 29.27 -23.17
N THR A 424 -9.01 28.35 -23.88
CA THR A 424 -9.48 28.57 -25.25
C THR A 424 -11.01 28.60 -25.33
N ALA A 425 -11.53 29.27 -26.35
CA ALA A 425 -12.97 29.46 -26.57
C ALA A 425 -13.73 28.14 -26.81
N ASP A 426 -13.01 27.06 -27.11
CA ASP A 426 -13.54 25.69 -27.21
C ASP A 426 -13.87 25.07 -25.83
N GLY A 427 -13.63 25.78 -24.72
CA GLY A 427 -13.88 25.32 -23.36
C GLY A 427 -12.79 24.42 -22.79
N LEU A 428 -11.60 24.44 -23.39
CA LEU A 428 -10.46 23.66 -22.93
C LEU A 428 -9.40 24.53 -22.25
N CYS A 429 -8.84 24.00 -21.17
CA CYS A 429 -7.68 24.53 -20.49
C CYS A 429 -6.48 23.59 -20.75
N ARG A 430 -5.36 24.15 -21.19
CA ARG A 430 -4.10 23.41 -21.42
C ARG A 430 -3.06 23.87 -20.41
N LEU A 431 -2.47 22.93 -19.65
CA LEU A 431 -1.31 23.18 -18.81
C LEU A 431 -0.03 22.79 -19.57
N ARG A 432 0.95 23.68 -19.63
CA ARG A 432 2.32 23.36 -20.09
C ARG A 432 3.37 23.68 -19.04
N GLN A 433 4.43 22.87 -19.00
CA GLN A 433 5.67 23.18 -18.30
C GLN A 433 6.74 23.44 -19.35
N GLY A 434 7.19 24.69 -19.49
CA GLY A 434 7.92 25.13 -20.67
C GLY A 434 7.14 24.82 -21.96
N HIS A 435 7.73 24.05 -22.87
CA HIS A 435 7.08 23.65 -24.12
C HIS A 435 6.26 22.35 -24.00
N THR A 436 6.43 21.58 -22.93
CA THR A 436 5.81 20.26 -22.77
C THR A 436 4.36 20.41 -22.32
N LEU A 437 3.42 19.80 -23.05
CA LEU A 437 2.02 19.69 -22.62
C LEU A 437 1.94 18.71 -21.45
N VAL A 438 1.38 19.16 -20.33
CA VAL A 438 1.18 18.34 -19.14
C VAL A 438 -0.21 17.70 -19.17
N TRP A 439 -1.25 18.49 -19.46
CA TRP A 439 -2.62 17.99 -19.65
C TRP A 439 -3.49 19.00 -20.41
N THR A 440 -4.61 18.49 -20.95
CA THR A 440 -5.74 19.27 -21.46
C THR A 440 -7.00 18.84 -20.71
N LYS A 441 -7.77 19.79 -20.16
CA LYS A 441 -8.98 19.50 -19.38
C LYS A 441 -10.10 20.49 -19.72
N PRO A 442 -11.38 20.08 -19.65
CA PRO A 442 -12.48 21.00 -19.87
C PRO A 442 -12.63 21.95 -18.70
N PHE A 443 -13.19 23.13 -18.93
CA PHE A 443 -13.58 24.05 -17.88
C PHE A 443 -15.02 24.53 -18.04
N THR A 444 -15.60 25.02 -16.95
CA THR A 444 -16.93 25.64 -16.93
C THR A 444 -16.83 27.08 -16.44
N VAL A 445 -17.70 27.95 -16.95
CA VAL A 445 -17.88 29.30 -16.40
C VAL A 445 -18.61 29.21 -15.07
N ALA A 446 -18.02 29.76 -14.02
CA ALA A 446 -18.61 29.80 -12.68
C ALA A 446 -18.91 31.23 -12.20
N GLY A 447 -18.64 32.23 -13.04
CA GLY A 447 -18.89 33.65 -12.80
C GLY A 447 -18.13 34.52 -13.79
N GLU A 448 -18.38 35.82 -13.82
CA GLU A 448 -17.81 36.76 -14.83
C GLU A 448 -16.28 36.79 -14.89
N ARG A 449 -15.61 36.45 -13.78
CA ARG A 449 -14.16 36.41 -13.66
C ARG A 449 -13.65 35.05 -13.21
N VAL A 450 -14.48 34.01 -13.31
CA VAL A 450 -14.20 32.72 -12.68
C VAL A 450 -14.44 31.57 -13.64
N LEU A 451 -13.40 30.77 -13.86
CA LEU A 451 -13.47 29.47 -14.52
C LEU A 451 -13.17 28.35 -13.52
N VAL A 452 -13.79 27.19 -13.72
CA VAL A 452 -13.52 25.98 -12.95
C VAL A 452 -13.08 24.87 -13.90
N VAL A 453 -11.82 24.47 -13.84
CA VAL A 453 -11.28 23.37 -14.65
C VAL A 453 -11.63 22.04 -13.98
N GLU A 454 -12.15 21.09 -14.76
CA GLU A 454 -12.52 19.74 -14.32
C GLU A 454 -13.49 19.72 -13.11
N GLY A 455 -14.33 20.75 -12.99
CA GLY A 455 -15.27 20.88 -11.86
C GLY A 455 -14.61 21.07 -10.48
N ARG A 456 -13.28 21.27 -10.42
CA ARG A 456 -12.52 21.33 -9.16
C ARG A 456 -11.61 22.54 -9.05
N TYR A 457 -10.87 22.86 -10.10
CA TYR A 457 -9.77 23.82 -10.00
C TYR A 457 -10.27 25.22 -10.35
N ARG A 458 -10.52 26.03 -9.32
CA ARG A 458 -10.98 27.41 -9.48
C ARG A 458 -9.85 28.32 -9.96
N HIS A 459 -10.16 29.12 -10.97
CA HIS A 459 -9.30 30.12 -11.57
C HIS A 459 -10.07 31.44 -11.59
N GLU A 460 -9.50 32.49 -11.01
CA GLU A 460 -10.20 33.76 -10.81
C GLU A 460 -9.31 34.96 -11.16
N VAL A 461 -9.77 35.79 -12.09
CA VAL A 461 -9.07 37.05 -12.41
C VAL A 461 -9.34 38.07 -11.31
N ARG A 462 -8.26 38.57 -10.73
CA ARG A 462 -8.27 39.58 -9.69
C ARG A 462 -8.40 40.99 -10.29
N PRO A 463 -8.81 41.99 -9.49
CA PRO A 463 -8.90 43.38 -9.94
C PRO A 463 -7.59 43.96 -10.48
N ASP A 464 -6.45 43.44 -10.03
CA ASP A 464 -5.10 43.83 -10.50
C ASP A 464 -4.71 43.21 -11.86
N GLY A 465 -5.61 42.47 -12.51
CA GLY A 465 -5.37 41.83 -13.79
C GLY A 465 -4.60 40.51 -13.72
N THR A 466 -4.20 40.06 -12.53
CA THR A 466 -3.56 38.76 -12.33
C THR A 466 -4.61 37.65 -12.20
N LEU A 467 -4.19 36.40 -12.47
CA LEU A 467 -5.01 35.22 -12.30
C LEU A 467 -4.63 34.49 -11.02
N ALA A 468 -5.58 34.37 -10.09
CA ALA A 468 -5.48 33.47 -8.95
C ALA A 468 -5.81 32.03 -9.38
N ILE A 469 -4.87 31.12 -9.21
CA ILE A 469 -5.00 29.69 -9.53
C ILE A 469 -5.12 28.91 -8.23
N GLU A 470 -6.29 28.30 -8.01
CA GLU A 470 -6.57 27.39 -6.89
C GLU A 470 -6.31 27.99 -5.50
N GLY A 471 -6.26 29.33 -5.39
CA GLY A 471 -5.85 30.04 -4.17
C GLY A 471 -4.38 29.82 -3.77
N ARG A 472 -3.55 29.27 -4.67
CA ARG A 472 -2.16 28.86 -4.40
C ARG A 472 -1.15 29.60 -5.25
N TYR A 473 -1.47 29.89 -6.51
CA TYR A 473 -0.55 30.53 -7.44
C TYR A 473 -1.16 31.80 -8.01
N THR A 474 -0.30 32.75 -8.33
CA THR A 474 -0.66 33.95 -9.07
C THR A 474 0.01 33.85 -10.44
N ALA A 475 -0.77 34.04 -11.49
CA ALA A 475 -0.29 34.01 -12.87
C ALA A 475 -0.55 35.36 -13.55
N GLU A 476 0.35 35.72 -14.45
CA GLU A 476 0.24 36.93 -15.27
C GLU A 476 -0.20 36.55 -16.67
N ARG A 477 -0.99 37.42 -17.30
CA ARG A 477 -1.38 37.23 -18.70
C ARG A 477 -0.14 37.39 -19.57
N VAL A 478 0.11 36.42 -20.43
CA VAL A 478 1.14 36.52 -21.47
C VAL A 478 0.50 37.31 -22.62
N GLY A 479 1.06 38.48 -22.93
CA GLY A 479 0.72 39.20 -24.17
C GLY A 479 0.98 38.32 -25.38
N GLU A 480 0.20 38.49 -26.44
CA GLU A 480 0.37 37.74 -27.69
C GLU A 480 1.79 37.84 -28.26
#